data_AF-A0A1I3C455-F1
#
_entry.id   AF-A0A1I3C455-F1
#
_cell.length_a   1.000
_cell.length_b   1.000
_cell.length_c   1.000
_cell.angle_alpha   90.00
_cell.angle_beta   90.00
_cell.angle_gamma   90.00
#
_symmetry.space_group_name_H-M   'P 1'
#
loop_
_entity.id
_entity.type
_entity.pdbx_description
1 polymer ?
#
loop_
_entity_poly.entity_id
_entity_poly.type
_entity_poly.pdbx_seq_one_letter_code
_entity_poly.pdbx_strand_id
1 'polypeptide(L)'
;RLGKDRLGKDSSSKEEIPATTTQPNAHDFYQNNFGIENPTVMQTIEMWIEDLNQELVIEAMRRAAIDQKGFRYAEGIMRNWDKKNIRTMEQVEAEDVAFANQSKKKTSYSKQPVRKEVLPDWAKDDYEEPKEKPASVEDQQAFRNRLEKIRSKKKVEEK
;
A
#
# COMPACT_ATOMS: atom_id res chain seq x y z
N ARG A 1 -62.91 -41.92 55.62
CA ARG A 1 -62.25 -42.48 54.42
C ARG A 1 -61.66 -41.28 53.68
N LEU A 2 -60.46 -40.82 54.01
CA LEU A 2 -59.12 -41.25 53.55
C LEU A 2 -58.85 -41.00 52.05
N GLY A 3 -57.77 -40.26 51.80
CA GLY A 3 -57.11 -39.93 50.52
C GLY A 3 -57.09 -38.41 50.32
N LYS A 4 -56.13 -37.59 50.74
CA LYS A 4 -54.65 -37.69 50.85
C LYS A 4 -53.95 -38.02 49.52
N ASP A 5 -53.17 -37.02 49.08
CA ASP A 5 -52.06 -37.06 48.12
C ASP A 5 -52.53 -37.07 46.64
N ARG A 6 -52.06 -36.22 45.71
CA ARG A 6 -50.70 -35.76 45.46
C ARG A 6 -50.63 -34.43 44.69
N LEU A 7 -49.67 -33.63 45.12
CA LEU A 7 -49.06 -32.48 44.49
C LEU A 7 -48.27 -32.89 43.22
N GLY A 8 -48.38 -32.12 42.15
CA GLY A 8 -47.47 -32.10 40.99
C GLY A 8 -47.79 -30.83 40.21
N LYS A 9 -47.09 -29.70 40.38
CA LYS A 9 -45.65 -29.43 40.22
C LYS A 9 -45.18 -29.68 38.78
N ASP A 10 -45.12 -28.55 38.07
CA ASP A 10 -44.25 -28.17 36.95
C ASP A 10 -43.81 -29.19 35.88
N SER A 11 -44.15 -28.87 34.62
CA SER A 11 -43.15 -28.65 33.58
C SER A 11 -43.81 -28.04 32.35
N SER A 12 -43.94 -26.71 32.38
CA SER A 12 -44.01 -25.93 31.15
C SER A 12 -42.62 -25.99 30.54
N SER A 13 -42.42 -26.89 29.57
CA SER A 13 -41.26 -26.90 28.70
C SER A 13 -41.23 -25.62 27.88
N LYS A 14 -40.66 -24.56 28.47
CA LYS A 14 -40.00 -23.51 27.70
C LYS A 14 -38.78 -24.18 27.10
N GLU A 15 -38.79 -24.33 25.78
CA GLU A 15 -37.59 -24.56 25.01
C GLU A 15 -36.67 -23.36 25.25
N GLU A 16 -35.70 -23.56 26.15
CA GLU A 16 -34.58 -22.64 26.30
C GLU A 16 -33.67 -22.85 25.09
N ILE A 17 -33.81 -21.96 24.11
CA ILE A 17 -32.80 -21.74 23.08
C ILE A 17 -31.54 -21.32 23.84
N PRO A 18 -30.43 -22.08 23.82
CA PRO A 18 -29.22 -21.63 24.49
C PRO A 18 -28.75 -20.39 23.73
N ALA A 19 -28.83 -19.24 24.38
CA ALA A 19 -28.10 -18.05 23.99
C ALA A 19 -26.61 -18.34 24.17
N THR A 20 -26.02 -19.09 23.25
CA THR A 20 -24.58 -19.24 23.16
C THR A 20 -24.07 -17.91 22.64
N THR A 21 -23.45 -17.12 23.51
CA THR A 21 -22.68 -15.93 23.18
C THR A 21 -21.83 -16.21 21.95
N THR A 22 -22.33 -15.82 20.78
CA THR A 22 -21.79 -16.24 19.49
C THR A 22 -20.56 -15.39 19.24
N GLN A 23 -19.39 -15.95 19.57
CA GLN A 23 -18.13 -15.38 19.13
C GLN A 23 -18.20 -15.22 17.60
N PRO A 24 -17.84 -14.05 17.06
CA PRO A 24 -18.00 -13.79 15.64
C PRO A 24 -17.10 -14.77 14.88
N ASN A 25 -17.67 -15.65 14.06
CA ASN A 25 -16.95 -16.71 13.34
C ASN A 25 -16.44 -16.19 11.99
N ALA A 26 -15.14 -16.39 11.73
CA ALA A 26 -14.50 -15.95 10.49
C ALA A 26 -15.04 -16.67 9.25
N HIS A 27 -15.38 -17.96 9.37
CA HIS A 27 -15.96 -18.75 8.29
C HIS A 27 -17.35 -18.23 7.92
N ASP A 28 -18.21 -17.99 8.91
CA ASP A 28 -19.55 -17.42 8.70
C ASP A 28 -19.45 -16.01 8.09
N PHE A 29 -18.49 -15.20 8.54
CA PHE A 29 -18.24 -13.88 7.96
C PHE A 29 -17.82 -13.99 6.49
N TYR A 30 -16.94 -14.95 6.17
CA TYR A 30 -16.53 -15.18 4.80
C TYR A 30 -17.73 -15.51 3.91
N GLN A 31 -18.52 -16.49 4.33
CA GLN A 31 -19.65 -17.00 3.54
C GLN A 31 -20.69 -15.92 3.24
N ASN A 32 -20.94 -15.05 4.22
CA ASN A 32 -21.90 -13.95 4.09
C ASN A 32 -21.44 -12.83 3.15
N ASN A 33 -20.13 -12.62 2.95
CA ASN A 33 -19.60 -11.45 2.22
C ASN A 33 -18.92 -11.80 0.89
N PHE A 34 -18.26 -12.95 0.79
CA PHE A 34 -17.46 -13.33 -0.37
C PHE A 34 -18.06 -14.47 -1.20
N GLY A 35 -19.02 -15.22 -0.63
CA GLY A 35 -19.72 -16.32 -1.29
C GLY A 35 -19.38 -17.69 -0.71
N ILE A 36 -19.55 -18.75 -1.49
CA ILE A 36 -19.39 -20.12 -0.99
C ILE A 36 -17.93 -20.39 -0.64
N GLU A 37 -17.70 -20.74 0.62
CA GLU A 37 -16.39 -21.14 1.10
C GLU A 37 -15.99 -22.50 0.51
N ASN A 38 -14.79 -22.57 -0.06
CA ASN A 38 -14.21 -23.82 -0.55
C ASN A 38 -13.17 -24.35 0.46
N PRO A 39 -12.75 -25.63 0.35
CA PRO A 39 -11.80 -26.21 1.29
C PRO A 39 -10.45 -25.48 1.40
N THR A 40 -9.98 -24.89 0.30
CA THR A 40 -8.72 -24.13 0.28
C THR A 40 -8.84 -22.84 1.09
N VAL A 41 -9.96 -22.13 0.95
CA VAL A 41 -10.27 -20.93 1.71
C VAL A 41 -10.42 -21.26 3.18
N MET A 42 -11.12 -22.35 3.51
CA MET A 42 -11.30 -22.80 4.90
C MET A 42 -9.96 -23.01 5.61
N GLN A 43 -9.05 -23.77 4.99
CA GLN A 43 -7.69 -23.97 5.50
C GLN A 43 -6.90 -22.66 5.61
N THR A 44 -7.10 -21.74 4.66
CA THR A 44 -6.42 -20.44 4.66
C THR A 44 -6.93 -19.57 5.82
N ILE A 45 -8.23 -19.59 6.10
CA ILE A 45 -8.84 -18.86 7.22
C ILE A 45 -8.31 -19.44 8.54
N GLU A 46 -8.30 -20.77 8.69
CA GLU A 46 -7.76 -21.44 9.89
C GLU A 46 -6.30 -21.05 10.15
N MET A 47 -5.44 -21.09 9.13
CA MET A 47 -4.03 -20.65 9.22
C MET A 47 -3.92 -19.20 9.70
N TRP A 48 -4.72 -18.28 9.15
CA TRP A 48 -4.69 -16.88 9.58
C TRP A 48 -5.23 -16.67 11.00
N ILE A 49 -6.18 -17.49 11.45
CA ILE A 49 -6.68 -17.47 12.82
C ILE A 49 -5.58 -17.90 13.79
N GLU A 50 -4.82 -18.95 13.45
CA GLU A 50 -3.68 -19.42 14.25
C GLU A 50 -2.60 -18.35 14.39
N ASP A 51 -2.28 -17.65 13.30
CA ASP A 51 -1.28 -16.60 13.33
C ASP A 51 -1.79 -15.35 14.08
N LEU A 52 -2.86 -14.71 13.59
CA LEU A 52 -3.25 -13.36 14.06
C LEU A 52 -4.25 -13.36 15.21
N ASN A 53 -5.17 -14.33 15.25
CA ASN A 53 -6.45 -14.36 15.97
C ASN A 53 -7.67 -14.10 15.06
N GLN A 54 -8.81 -14.66 15.47
CA GLN A 54 -10.06 -14.63 14.72
C GLN A 54 -10.66 -13.22 14.55
N GLU A 55 -10.51 -12.36 15.56
CA GLU A 55 -11.04 -11.00 15.53
C GLU A 55 -10.35 -10.16 14.45
N LEU A 56 -9.02 -10.27 14.34
CA LEU A 56 -8.24 -9.60 13.31
C LEU A 56 -8.58 -10.15 11.91
N VAL A 57 -8.70 -11.47 11.75
CA VAL A 57 -9.09 -12.04 10.45
C VAL A 57 -10.43 -11.48 9.97
N ILE A 58 -11.42 -11.37 10.87
CA ILE A 58 -12.73 -10.79 10.57
C ILE A 58 -12.61 -9.29 10.23
N GLU A 59 -11.80 -8.54 10.95
CA GLU A 59 -11.61 -7.12 10.69
C GLU A 59 -10.94 -6.88 9.31
N ALA A 60 -9.93 -7.67 8.95
CA ALA A 60 -9.32 -7.62 7.63
C ALA A 60 -10.34 -7.95 6.52
N MET A 61 -11.17 -8.97 6.73
CA MET A 61 -12.24 -9.34 5.82
C MET A 61 -13.31 -8.25 5.72
N ARG A 62 -13.69 -7.61 6.84
CA ARG A 62 -14.62 -6.49 6.86
C ARG A 62 -14.11 -5.34 6.00
N ARG A 63 -12.84 -4.94 6.15
CA ARG A 63 -12.23 -3.88 5.34
C ARG A 63 -12.28 -4.20 3.85
N ALA A 64 -11.97 -5.45 3.49
CA ALA A 64 -12.07 -5.89 2.11
C ALA A 64 -13.51 -5.83 1.57
N ALA A 65 -14.49 -6.27 2.36
CA ALA A 65 -15.91 -6.25 1.97
C ALA A 65 -16.45 -4.82 1.79
N ILE A 66 -16.11 -3.89 2.70
CA ILE A 66 -16.46 -2.47 2.58
C ILE A 66 -15.90 -1.88 1.28
N ASP A 67 -14.65 -2.20 0.94
CA ASP A 67 -13.99 -1.73 -0.29
C ASP A 67 -14.40 -2.53 -1.55
N GLN A 68 -15.36 -3.46 -1.42
CA GLN A 68 -15.83 -4.36 -2.49
C GLN A 68 -14.66 -5.11 -3.16
N LYS A 69 -13.69 -5.54 -2.35
CA LYS A 69 -12.55 -6.35 -2.77
C LYS A 69 -12.76 -7.80 -2.39
N GLY A 70 -12.17 -8.71 -3.16
CA GLY A 70 -12.18 -10.13 -2.84
C GLY A 70 -11.25 -10.48 -1.66
N PHE A 71 -11.38 -11.71 -1.15
CA PHE A 71 -10.62 -12.22 -0.01
C PHE A 71 -9.09 -12.06 -0.12
N ARG A 72 -8.54 -12.16 -1.34
CA ARG A 72 -7.11 -11.90 -1.59
C ARG A 72 -6.63 -10.54 -1.09
N TYR A 73 -7.49 -9.53 -1.08
CA TYR A 73 -7.17 -8.21 -0.52
C TYR A 73 -7.11 -8.26 1.00
N ALA A 74 -8.05 -8.95 1.66
CA ALA A 74 -8.01 -9.20 3.10
C ALA A 74 -6.72 -9.91 3.51
N GLU A 75 -6.29 -10.93 2.77
CA GLU A 75 -4.99 -11.58 3.03
C GLU A 75 -3.80 -10.62 2.87
N GLY A 76 -3.89 -9.63 1.98
CA GLY A 76 -2.88 -8.58 1.87
C GLY A 76 -2.78 -7.72 3.13
N ILE A 77 -3.94 -7.39 3.72
CA ILE A 77 -4.03 -6.68 5.00
C ILE A 77 -3.43 -7.53 6.12
N MET A 78 -3.85 -8.80 6.22
CA MET A 78 -3.35 -9.76 7.23
C MET A 78 -1.83 -9.94 7.12
N ARG A 79 -1.29 -10.12 5.90
CA ARG A 79 0.16 -10.17 5.65
C ARG A 79 0.90 -8.91 6.10
N ASN A 80 0.29 -7.74 5.96
CA ASN A 80 0.90 -6.49 6.43
C ASN A 80 0.88 -6.40 7.97
N TRP A 81 -0.19 -6.86 8.62
CA TRP A 81 -0.27 -6.93 10.07
C TRP A 81 0.71 -7.93 10.67
N ASP A 82 0.81 -9.14 10.11
CA ASP A 82 1.78 -10.15 10.55
C ASP A 82 3.23 -9.65 10.42
N LYS A 83 3.58 -9.02 9.29
CA LYS A 83 4.90 -8.38 9.10
C LYS A 83 5.23 -7.29 10.13
N LYS A 84 4.20 -6.62 10.65
CA LYS A 84 4.33 -5.57 11.67
C LYS A 84 4.14 -6.12 13.08
N ASN A 85 3.96 -7.44 13.20
CA ASN A 85 3.65 -8.16 14.43
C ASN A 85 2.46 -7.54 15.20
N ILE A 86 1.43 -7.14 14.46
CA ILE A 86 0.18 -6.59 15.02
C ILE A 86 -0.69 -7.76 15.44
N ARG A 87 -1.01 -7.84 16.73
CA ARG A 87 -1.77 -8.94 17.35
C ARG A 87 -3.00 -8.48 18.14
N THR A 88 -3.21 -7.18 18.31
CA THR A 88 -4.39 -6.63 19.00
C THR A 88 -5.11 -5.60 18.14
N MET A 89 -6.40 -5.41 18.41
CA MET A 89 -7.20 -4.38 17.73
C MET A 89 -6.68 -2.97 18.00
N GLU A 90 -6.16 -2.67 19.18
CA GLU A 90 -5.60 -1.34 19.45
C GLU A 90 -4.35 -1.05 18.58
N GLN A 91 -3.55 -2.09 18.30
CA GLN A 91 -2.40 -1.96 17.41
C GLN A 91 -2.83 -1.73 15.95
N VAL A 92 -3.94 -2.33 15.52
CA VAL A 92 -4.52 -2.06 14.20
C VAL A 92 -4.94 -0.60 14.08
N GLU A 93 -5.64 -0.07 15.09
CA GLU A 93 -6.05 1.35 15.10
C GLU A 93 -4.84 2.30 15.08
N ALA A 94 -3.80 1.98 15.87
CA ALA A 94 -2.56 2.75 15.86
C ALA A 94 -1.86 2.73 14.49
N GLU A 95 -1.85 1.57 13.82
CA GLU A 95 -1.32 1.42 12.47
C GLU A 95 -2.15 2.20 11.43
N ASP A 96 -3.47 2.24 11.55
CA ASP A 96 -4.32 3.02 10.64
C ASP A 96 -4.03 4.52 10.76
N VAL A 97 -3.87 5.03 11.98
CA VAL A 97 -3.46 6.42 12.23
C VAL A 97 -2.07 6.68 11.65
N ALA A 98 -1.12 5.77 11.85
CA ALA A 98 0.22 5.88 11.30
C ALA A 98 0.21 5.92 9.77
N PHE A 99 -0.56 5.03 9.12
CA PHE A 99 -0.72 4.96 7.67
C PHE A 99 -1.35 6.24 7.11
N ALA A 100 -2.42 6.74 7.73
CA ALA A 100 -3.06 8.00 7.34
C ALA A 100 -2.12 9.22 7.48
N ASN A 101 -1.23 9.21 8.47
CA ASN A 101 -0.24 10.27 8.64
C ASN A 101 0.91 10.18 7.62
N GLN A 102 1.31 8.96 7.24
CA GLN A 102 2.34 8.75 6.21
C GLN A 102 1.84 9.15 4.81
N SER A 103 0.59 8.84 4.47
CA SER A 103 0.02 9.20 3.17
C SER A 103 -0.01 10.73 2.96
N LYS A 104 -0.36 11.50 3.99
CA LYS A 104 -0.30 12.98 3.98
C LYS A 104 1.12 13.51 3.71
N LYS A 105 2.16 12.87 4.27
CA LYS A 105 3.55 13.28 4.06
C LYS A 105 4.01 13.04 2.62
N LYS A 106 3.57 11.95 1.97
CA LYS A 106 3.93 11.65 0.58
C LYS A 106 3.29 12.61 -0.42
N THR A 107 2.09 13.11 -0.16
CA THR A 107 1.45 14.17 -0.98
C THR A 107 2.20 15.50 -0.92
N SER A 108 3.05 15.73 0.09
CA SER A 108 3.89 16.93 0.13
C SER A 108 5.02 16.90 -0.92
N TYR A 109 5.54 15.71 -1.25
CA TYR A 109 6.60 15.56 -2.25
C TYR A 109 6.13 15.84 -3.69
N SER A 110 4.83 15.72 -4.00
CA SER A 110 4.31 16.07 -5.32
C SER A 110 4.19 17.59 -5.56
N LYS A 111 4.48 18.41 -4.55
CA LYS A 111 4.61 19.87 -4.66
C LYS A 111 6.06 20.31 -4.88
N GLN A 112 6.86 19.53 -5.61
CA GLN A 112 8.13 20.08 -6.10
C GLN A 112 7.81 21.30 -6.98
N PRO A 113 8.53 22.42 -6.81
CA PRO A 113 8.33 23.58 -7.67
C PRO A 113 8.51 23.13 -9.12
N VAL A 114 7.46 23.33 -9.94
CA VAL A 114 7.55 23.11 -11.39
C VAL A 114 8.77 23.87 -11.88
N ARG A 115 9.73 23.15 -12.47
CA ARG A 115 10.95 23.73 -13.01
C ARG A 115 10.55 24.83 -13.98
N LYS A 116 10.76 26.09 -13.61
CA LYS A 116 10.53 27.23 -14.50
C LYS A 116 11.69 27.24 -15.49
N GLU A 117 11.42 26.85 -16.72
CA GLU A 117 12.40 27.00 -17.80
C GLU A 117 12.61 28.50 -18.03
N VAL A 118 13.82 28.97 -17.75
CA VAL A 118 14.23 30.34 -18.02
C VAL A 118 14.67 30.40 -19.48
N LEU A 119 14.25 31.45 -20.20
CA LEU A 119 14.67 31.66 -21.58
C LEU A 119 16.21 31.77 -21.64
N PRO A 120 16.86 31.07 -22.59
CA PRO A 120 18.29 31.25 -22.84
C PRO A 120 18.64 32.72 -23.06
N ASP A 121 19.88 33.12 -22.77
CA ASP A 121 20.31 34.51 -22.87
C ASP A 121 20.10 35.11 -24.28
N TRP A 122 20.21 34.30 -25.33
CA TRP A 122 19.96 34.70 -26.73
C TRP A 122 18.48 34.98 -27.06
N ALA A 123 17.54 34.48 -26.25
CA ALA A 123 16.10 34.57 -26.48
C ALA A 123 15.44 35.74 -25.72
N LYS A 124 16.25 36.61 -25.10
CA LYS A 124 15.78 37.80 -24.39
C LYS A 124 15.69 38.98 -25.36
N ASP A 125 14.67 39.82 -25.23
CA ASP A 125 14.42 40.96 -26.12
C ASP A 125 15.55 42.02 -26.07
N ASP A 126 16.31 42.04 -24.97
CA ASP A 126 17.46 42.90 -24.71
C ASP A 126 18.81 42.21 -25.01
N TYR A 127 18.81 41.12 -25.77
CA TYR A 127 20.04 40.45 -26.16
C TYR A 127 20.89 41.32 -27.09
N GLU A 128 22.08 41.71 -26.63
CA GLU A 128 23.13 42.27 -27.47
C GLU A 128 24.05 41.14 -27.91
N GLU A 129 24.11 40.88 -29.22
CA GLU A 129 25.07 39.94 -29.79
C GLU A 129 26.49 40.38 -29.41
N PRO A 130 27.29 39.49 -28.79
CA PRO A 130 28.66 39.82 -28.43
C PRO A 130 29.41 40.30 -29.67
N LYS A 131 29.94 41.52 -29.62
CA LYS A 131 30.78 42.05 -30.70
C LYS A 131 31.95 41.11 -30.91
N GLU A 132 31.96 40.41 -32.04
CA GLU A 132 33.01 39.50 -32.43
C GLU A 132 34.35 40.26 -32.40
N LYS A 133 35.16 40.01 -31.37
CA LYS A 133 36.57 40.38 -31.45
C LYS A 133 37.18 39.34 -32.39
N PRO A 134 37.84 39.75 -33.50
CA PRO A 134 38.54 38.78 -34.32
C PRO A 134 39.48 38.01 -33.39
N ALA A 135 39.39 36.68 -33.42
CA ALA A 135 40.16 35.81 -32.53
C ALA A 135 41.63 36.26 -32.53
N SER A 136 42.26 36.32 -31.36
CA SER A 136 43.66 36.73 -31.27
C SER A 136 44.51 35.84 -32.19
N VAL A 137 45.59 36.39 -32.76
CA VAL A 137 46.48 35.62 -33.66
C VAL A 137 46.96 34.34 -32.96
N GLU A 138 47.16 34.40 -31.65
CA GLU A 138 47.51 33.26 -30.80
C GLU A 138 46.41 32.20 -30.72
N ASP A 139 45.14 32.61 -30.55
CA ASP A 139 43.99 31.71 -30.52
C ASP A 139 43.77 31.03 -31.88
N GLN A 140 43.96 31.78 -32.98
CA GLN A 140 43.87 31.24 -34.33
C GLN A 140 44.96 30.19 -34.60
N GLN A 141 46.18 30.42 -34.11
CA GLN A 141 47.28 29.46 -34.22
C GLN A 141 47.03 28.23 -33.35
N ALA A 142 46.55 28.40 -32.11
CA ALA A 142 46.19 27.29 -31.23
C ALA A 142 45.10 26.40 -31.84
N PHE A 143 44.08 27.02 -32.46
CA PHE A 143 43.02 26.30 -33.15
C PHE A 143 43.55 25.52 -34.36
N ARG A 144 44.41 26.14 -35.17
CA ARG A 144 45.08 25.47 -36.32
C ARG A 144 45.91 24.28 -35.87
N ASN A 145 46.75 24.45 -34.85
CA ASN A 145 47.57 23.38 -34.29
C ASN A 145 46.71 22.24 -33.73
N ARG A 146 45.57 22.57 -33.09
CA ARG A 146 44.60 21.58 -32.60
C ARG A 146 43.97 20.78 -33.74
N LEU A 147 43.60 21.44 -34.85
CA LEU A 147 43.07 20.76 -36.03
C LEU A 147 44.10 19.84 -36.69
N GLU A 148 45.36 20.28 -36.81
CA GLU A 148 46.43 19.45 -37.36
C GLU A 148 46.71 18.21 -36.50
N LYS A 149 46.66 18.35 -35.17
CA LYS A 149 46.81 17.23 -34.24
C LYS A 149 45.64 16.24 -34.33
N ILE A 150 44.41 16.71 -34.53
CA ILE A 150 43.24 15.83 -34.76
C ILE A 150 43.38 15.13 -36.12
N ARG A 151 43.78 15.86 -37.15
CA ARG A 151 43.96 15.32 -38.52
C ARG A 151 45.07 14.29 -38.59
N SER A 152 46.19 14.50 -37.90
CA SER A 152 47.29 13.55 -37.84
C SER A 152 46.94 12.31 -37.02
N LYS A 153 46.23 12.46 -35.89
CA LYS A 153 45.68 11.31 -35.14
C LYS A 153 44.74 10.46 -35.98
N LYS A 154 43.81 11.07 -36.73
CA LYS A 154 42.89 10.35 -37.62
C LYS A 154 43.63 9.55 -38.71
N LYS A 155 44.76 10.06 -39.20
CA LYS A 155 45.60 9.39 -40.22
C LYS A 155 46.44 8.23 -39.68
N VAL A 156 46.63 8.15 -38.36
CA VAL A 156 47.39 7.07 -37.69
C VAL A 156 46.46 5.91 -37.30
N GLU A 157 45.17 6.15 -37.09
CA GLU A 157 44.17 5.11 -36.79
C GLU A 157 43.65 4.36 -38.03
N GLU A 158 43.95 4.84 -39.25
CA GLU A 158 43.45 4.29 -40.53
C GLU A 158 44.48 3.40 -41.27
N LYS A 159 45.52 2.93 -40.56
CA LYS A 159 46.54 1.97 -41.04
C LYS A 159 46.65 0.79 -40.08
#